data_AF-A0A9E0LFF9-F1
#
_entry.id   AF-A0A9E0LFF9-F1
#
_cell.length_a   1.000
_cell.length_b   1.000
_cell.length_c   1.000
_cell.angle_alpha   90.00
_cell.angle_beta   90.00
_cell.angle_gamma   90.00
#
_symmetry.space_group_name_H-M   'P 1'
#
loop_
_entity.id
_entity.type
_entity.pdbx_description
1 polymer ?
#
loop_
_entity_poly.entity_id
_entity_poly.type
_entity_poly.pdbx_seq_one_letter_code
_entity_poly.pdbx_strand_id
1 'polypeptide(L)'
;MAQFSEQSESFGCDHTDSLAFINGREALETANYGLAVNNFTILIERHPNQAQYMFMRAKAFLGLCAFELCQKDLEKAISLGLAHPEVQDLLSHALSEREKRGTNQEFKPDFLALVALRRNYRLHSLILSVDEALAESNFALALKLLDLAERLVDHSELSSDLGFSLGKLRAQACIGNHAKLDALKVIDFHLNHAYAVGRDDQVRRFKMLRSQAYS
;
A
#
# COMPACT_ATOMS: atom_id res chain seq x y z
N MET A 1 -6.17 -1.05 -34.80
CA MET A 1 -5.14 -0.17 -34.21
C MET A 1 -5.73 1.22 -34.05
N ALA A 2 -6.46 1.46 -32.96
CA ALA A 2 -7.00 2.77 -32.65
C ALA A 2 -5.95 3.57 -31.87
N GLN A 3 -5.49 4.67 -32.45
CA GLN A 3 -4.56 5.62 -31.84
C GLN A 3 -5.21 6.25 -30.61
N PHE A 4 -4.55 6.10 -29.46
CA PHE A 4 -4.78 6.94 -28.29
C PHE A 4 -4.31 8.36 -28.63
N SER A 5 -5.23 9.28 -28.80
CA SER A 5 -4.93 10.71 -28.82
C SER A 5 -4.56 11.13 -27.40
N GLU A 6 -3.28 11.42 -27.18
CA GLU A 6 -2.79 12.19 -26.04
C GLU A 6 -3.51 13.55 -26.04
N GLN A 7 -4.53 13.70 -25.19
CA GLN A 7 -4.94 15.02 -24.73
C GLN A 7 -4.23 15.25 -23.40
N SER A 8 -3.21 16.08 -23.48
CA SER A 8 -2.45 16.64 -22.38
C SER A 8 -3.30 17.65 -21.62
N GLU A 9 -4.23 17.16 -20.80
CA GLU A 9 -4.73 17.96 -19.69
C GLU A 9 -3.63 18.03 -18.64
N SER A 10 -3.04 19.21 -18.51
CA SER A 10 -2.11 19.56 -17.44
C SER A 10 -2.89 19.57 -16.13
N PHE A 11 -3.07 18.38 -15.56
CA PHE A 11 -3.53 18.24 -14.19
C PHE A 11 -2.41 18.67 -13.27
N GLY A 12 -2.73 19.51 -12.29
CA GLY A 12 -1.89 19.73 -11.12
C GLY A 12 -1.86 18.46 -10.26
N CYS A 13 -1.36 17.36 -10.81
CA CYS A 13 -1.16 16.11 -10.10
C CYS A 13 0.14 16.25 -9.30
N ASP A 14 0.02 16.10 -8.00
CA ASP A 14 1.18 15.85 -7.16
C ASP A 14 1.97 14.69 -7.76
N HIS A 15 3.31 14.78 -7.84
CA HIS A 15 4.15 13.79 -8.52
C HIS A 15 3.87 12.35 -8.06
N THR A 16 3.42 12.22 -6.81
CA THR A 16 3.07 10.95 -6.17
C THR A 16 1.79 10.30 -6.71
N ASP A 17 0.78 11.08 -7.14
CA ASP A 17 -0.47 10.54 -7.69
C ASP A 17 -0.24 9.98 -9.09
N SER A 18 0.55 10.69 -9.90
CA SER A 18 0.98 10.21 -11.23
C SER A 18 1.73 8.89 -11.12
N LEU A 19 2.62 8.76 -10.14
CA LEU A 19 3.36 7.53 -9.89
C LEU A 19 2.44 6.38 -9.44
N ALA A 20 1.54 6.63 -8.50
CA ALA A 20 0.57 5.64 -8.04
C ALA A 20 -0.32 5.15 -9.20
N PHE A 21 -0.75 6.07 -10.08
CA PHE A 21 -1.55 5.70 -11.24
C PHE A 21 -0.77 4.81 -12.22
N ILE A 22 0.46 5.20 -12.57
CA ILE A 22 1.33 4.41 -13.46
C ILE A 22 1.56 3.01 -12.89
N ASN A 23 1.96 2.91 -11.62
CA ASN A 23 2.21 1.63 -10.96
C ASN A 23 0.95 0.77 -10.88
N GLY A 24 -0.21 1.38 -10.60
CA GLY A 24 -1.49 0.69 -10.57
C GLY A 24 -1.87 0.09 -11.92
N ARG A 25 -1.61 0.81 -13.03
CA ARG A 25 -1.85 0.30 -14.38
C ARG A 25 -0.88 -0.82 -14.75
N GLU A 26 0.41 -0.65 -14.51
CA GLU A 26 1.42 -1.68 -14.79
C GLU A 26 1.11 -2.97 -14.01
N ALA A 27 0.65 -2.84 -12.77
CA ALA A 27 0.19 -3.95 -11.95
C ALA A 27 -1.03 -4.67 -12.55
N LEU A 28 -1.96 -3.96 -13.21
CA LEU A 28 -3.05 -4.60 -13.95
C LEU A 28 -2.54 -5.37 -15.17
N GLU A 29 -1.63 -4.78 -15.94
CA GLU A 29 -1.07 -5.40 -17.15
C GLU A 29 -0.26 -6.66 -16.83
N THR A 30 0.42 -6.67 -15.69
CA THR A 30 1.20 -7.81 -15.19
C THR A 30 0.38 -8.78 -14.33
N ALA A 31 -0.95 -8.60 -14.26
CA ALA A 31 -1.86 -9.38 -13.43
C ALA A 31 -1.52 -9.41 -11.92
N ASN A 32 -0.74 -8.44 -11.43
CA ASN A 32 -0.50 -8.20 -10.01
C ASN A 32 -1.66 -7.41 -9.40
N TYR A 33 -2.81 -8.05 -9.30
CA TYR A 33 -4.05 -7.38 -8.92
C TYR A 33 -4.02 -6.81 -7.49
N GLY A 34 -3.29 -7.42 -6.55
CA GLY A 34 -3.15 -6.90 -5.19
C GLY A 34 -2.45 -5.53 -5.15
N LEU A 35 -1.36 -5.40 -5.91
CA LEU A 35 -0.64 -4.13 -6.05
C LEU A 35 -1.49 -3.08 -6.79
N ALA A 36 -2.23 -3.49 -7.82
CA ALA A 36 -3.16 -2.61 -8.52
C ALA A 36 -4.23 -2.05 -7.58
N VAL A 37 -4.89 -2.91 -6.79
CA VAL A 37 -5.90 -2.48 -5.81
C VAL A 37 -5.31 -1.49 -4.82
N ASN A 38 -4.09 -1.71 -4.33
CA ASN A 38 -3.45 -0.81 -3.37
C ASN A 38 -3.21 0.59 -3.97
N ASN A 39 -2.58 0.66 -5.13
CA ASN A 39 -2.30 1.94 -5.81
C ASN A 39 -3.58 2.73 -6.11
N PHE A 40 -4.62 2.07 -6.62
CA PHE A 40 -5.89 2.76 -6.88
C PHE A 40 -6.65 3.11 -5.59
N THR A 41 -6.45 2.38 -4.49
CA THR A 41 -7.04 2.74 -3.20
C THR A 41 -6.47 4.05 -2.67
N ILE A 42 -5.14 4.22 -2.70
CA ILE A 42 -4.47 5.47 -2.30
C ILE A 42 -5.02 6.65 -3.11
N LEU A 43 -5.18 6.46 -4.43
CA LEU A 43 -5.73 7.48 -5.31
C LEU A 43 -7.19 7.82 -4.99
N ILE A 44 -8.02 6.83 -4.66
CA ILE A 44 -9.42 7.04 -4.27
C ILE A 44 -9.52 7.76 -2.93
N GLU A 45 -8.65 7.47 -1.97
CA GLU A 45 -8.66 8.15 -0.67
C GLU A 45 -8.32 9.64 -0.80
N ARG A 46 -7.37 9.97 -1.69
CA ARG A 46 -6.99 11.35 -2.00
C ARG A 46 -8.02 12.06 -2.87
N HIS A 47 -8.57 11.35 -3.84
CA HIS A 47 -9.50 11.88 -4.85
C HIS A 47 -10.79 11.04 -4.90
N PRO A 48 -11.66 11.13 -3.87
CA PRO A 48 -12.82 10.24 -3.72
C PRO A 48 -13.89 10.42 -4.80
N ASN A 49 -13.84 11.53 -5.54
CA ASN A 49 -14.78 11.84 -6.62
C ASN A 49 -14.24 11.46 -8.01
N GLN A 50 -13.02 10.93 -8.11
CA GLN A 50 -12.43 10.53 -9.39
C GLN A 50 -12.88 9.12 -9.78
N ALA A 51 -13.96 9.05 -10.55
CA ALA A 51 -14.60 7.79 -10.95
C ALA A 51 -13.66 6.81 -11.67
N GLN A 52 -12.66 7.33 -12.40
CA GLN A 52 -11.69 6.51 -13.13
C GLN A 52 -10.88 5.59 -12.21
N TYR A 53 -10.50 6.05 -11.00
CA TYR A 53 -9.72 5.22 -10.08
C TYR A 53 -10.52 4.05 -9.52
N MET A 54 -11.82 4.25 -9.26
CA MET A 54 -12.74 3.19 -8.87
C MET A 54 -12.90 2.17 -10.00
N PHE A 55 -13.04 2.63 -11.23
CA PHE A 55 -13.10 1.74 -12.39
C PHE A 55 -11.83 0.91 -12.56
N MET A 56 -10.64 1.51 -12.41
CA MET A 56 -9.39 0.77 -12.50
C MET A 56 -9.22 -0.24 -11.35
N ARG A 57 -9.65 0.12 -10.13
CA ARG A 57 -9.67 -0.81 -8.99
C ARG A 57 -10.65 -1.96 -9.18
N ALA A 58 -11.82 -1.70 -9.78
CA ALA A 58 -12.78 -2.72 -10.13
C ALA A 58 -12.22 -3.77 -11.08
N LYS A 59 -11.41 -3.36 -12.08
CA LYS A 59 -10.69 -4.30 -12.97
C LYS A 59 -9.75 -5.22 -12.18
N ALA A 60 -9.06 -4.68 -11.18
CA ALA A 60 -8.20 -5.49 -10.32
C ALA A 60 -9.01 -6.45 -9.44
N PHE A 61 -10.14 -6.02 -8.88
CA PHE A 61 -11.05 -6.90 -8.15
C PHE A 61 -11.65 -7.99 -9.02
N LEU A 62 -11.95 -7.71 -10.30
CA LEU A 62 -12.38 -8.73 -11.25
C LEU A 62 -11.29 -9.80 -11.44
N GLY A 63 -10.04 -9.39 -11.62
CA GLY A 63 -8.88 -10.30 -11.69
C GLY A 63 -8.70 -11.17 -10.45
N LEU A 64 -9.07 -10.66 -9.27
CA LEU A 64 -9.08 -11.38 -7.99
C LEU A 64 -10.36 -12.23 -7.76
N CYS A 65 -11.28 -12.26 -8.73
CA CYS A 65 -12.62 -12.86 -8.58
C CYS A 65 -13.42 -12.30 -7.38
N ALA A 66 -13.14 -11.06 -6.98
CA ALA A 66 -13.84 -10.36 -5.90
C ALA A 66 -15.05 -9.57 -6.44
N PHE A 67 -16.05 -10.30 -6.94
CA PHE A 67 -17.16 -9.72 -7.71
C PHE A 67 -18.01 -8.71 -6.93
N GLU A 68 -18.22 -8.88 -5.63
CA GLU A 68 -18.96 -7.90 -4.80
C GLU A 68 -18.22 -6.57 -4.71
N LEU A 69 -16.89 -6.60 -4.56
CA LEU A 69 -16.07 -5.39 -4.48
C LEU A 69 -15.98 -4.71 -5.85
N CYS A 70 -15.81 -5.52 -6.90
CA CYS A 70 -15.88 -5.06 -8.29
C CYS A 70 -17.21 -4.35 -8.57
N GLN A 71 -18.35 -4.99 -8.24
CA GLN A 71 -19.68 -4.40 -8.40
C GLN A 71 -19.80 -3.05 -7.70
N LYS A 72 -19.41 -2.97 -6.42
CA LYS A 72 -19.49 -1.72 -5.63
C LYS A 72 -18.70 -0.58 -6.26
N ASP A 73 -17.47 -0.85 -6.70
CA ASP A 73 -16.63 0.17 -7.33
C ASP A 73 -17.20 0.61 -8.69
N LEU A 74 -17.75 -0.31 -9.48
CA LEU A 74 -18.40 0.01 -10.76
C LEU A 74 -19.67 0.85 -10.56
N GLU A 75 -20.55 0.45 -9.65
CA GLU A 75 -21.76 1.23 -9.31
C GLU A 75 -21.40 2.63 -8.83
N LYS A 76 -20.35 2.75 -8.01
CA LYS A 76 -19.88 4.05 -7.55
C LYS A 76 -19.30 4.88 -8.70
N ALA A 77 -18.51 4.29 -9.59
CA ALA A 77 -17.98 4.97 -10.76
C ALA A 77 -19.10 5.48 -11.68
N ILE A 78 -20.15 4.69 -11.92
CA ILE A 78 -21.35 5.09 -12.66
C ILE A 78 -22.05 6.26 -11.95
N SER A 79 -22.22 6.18 -10.62
CA SER A 79 -22.87 7.25 -9.85
C SER A 79 -22.10 8.59 -9.90
N LEU A 80 -20.78 8.53 -10.12
CA LEU A 80 -19.90 9.69 -10.29
C LEU A 80 -19.81 10.17 -11.75
N GLY A 81 -20.60 9.59 -12.66
CA GLY A 81 -20.72 10.04 -14.04
C GLY A 81 -19.81 9.32 -15.05
N LEU A 82 -19.12 8.24 -14.66
CA LEU A 82 -18.35 7.44 -15.61
C LEU A 82 -19.27 6.59 -16.49
N ALA A 83 -19.78 7.21 -17.56
CA ALA A 83 -20.58 6.57 -18.58
C ALA A 83 -19.68 6.05 -19.71
N HIS A 84 -19.05 4.89 -19.50
CA HIS A 84 -18.26 4.20 -20.51
C HIS A 84 -18.83 2.78 -20.74
N PRO A 85 -19.00 2.33 -22.00
CA PRO A 85 -19.59 1.00 -22.29
C PRO A 85 -18.89 -0.14 -21.55
N GLU A 86 -17.57 -0.08 -21.47
CA GLU A 86 -16.76 -1.09 -20.78
C GLU A 86 -17.13 -1.22 -19.29
N VAL A 87 -17.58 -0.15 -18.63
CA VAL A 87 -18.01 -0.19 -17.22
C VAL A 87 -19.27 -1.03 -17.07
N GLN A 88 -20.23 -0.88 -18.01
CA GLN A 88 -21.46 -1.65 -18.05
C GLN A 88 -21.17 -3.12 -18.40
N ASP A 89 -20.26 -3.36 -19.35
CA ASP A 89 -19.85 -4.70 -19.73
C ASP A 89 -19.20 -5.43 -18.55
N LEU A 90 -18.25 -4.79 -17.85
CA LEU A 90 -17.64 -5.34 -16.64
C LEU A 90 -18.66 -5.57 -15.53
N LEU A 91 -19.62 -4.67 -15.34
CA LEU A 91 -20.65 -4.81 -14.31
C LEU A 91 -21.55 -6.01 -14.60
N SER A 92 -22.03 -6.14 -15.84
CA SER A 92 -22.83 -7.28 -16.27
C SER A 92 -22.07 -8.60 -16.11
N HIS A 93 -20.78 -8.62 -16.44
CA HIS A 93 -19.92 -9.78 -16.26
C HIS A 93 -19.76 -10.14 -14.78
N ALA A 94 -19.47 -9.16 -13.92
CA ALA A 94 -19.32 -9.38 -12.48
C ALA A 94 -20.62 -9.89 -11.85
N LEU A 95 -21.79 -9.36 -12.26
CA LEU A 95 -23.10 -9.83 -11.81
C LEU A 95 -23.39 -11.26 -12.25
N SER A 96 -23.13 -11.58 -13.52
CA SER A 96 -23.29 -12.94 -14.06
C SER A 96 -22.39 -13.94 -13.32
N GLU A 97 -21.11 -13.62 -13.11
CA GLU A 97 -20.18 -14.52 -12.40
C GLU A 97 -20.57 -14.69 -10.94
N ARG A 98 -21.05 -13.62 -10.28
CA ARG A 98 -21.59 -13.69 -8.93
C ARG A 98 -22.83 -14.58 -8.84
N GLU A 99 -23.77 -14.46 -9.78
CA GLU A 99 -24.99 -15.27 -9.84
C GLU A 99 -24.67 -16.75 -10.09
N LYS A 100 -23.80 -17.05 -11.06
CA LYS A 100 -23.35 -18.42 -11.37
C LYS A 100 -22.69 -19.12 -10.19
N ARG A 101 -21.94 -18.39 -9.38
CA ARG A 101 -21.22 -18.97 -8.23
C ARG A 101 -22.15 -19.34 -7.08
N GLY A 102 -23.36 -18.78 -7.03
CA GLY A 102 -24.41 -19.16 -6.10
C GLY A 102 -24.04 -18.97 -4.61
N THR A 103 -25.03 -19.04 -3.74
CA THR A 103 -24.90 -18.94 -2.28
C THR A 103 -24.07 -20.05 -1.61
N ASN A 104 -23.34 -20.89 -2.36
CA ASN A 104 -22.70 -22.13 -1.91
C ASN A 104 -21.17 -22.15 -2.00
N GLN A 105 -20.53 -21.00 -2.19
CA GLN A 105 -19.14 -20.85 -1.78
C GLN A 105 -19.09 -19.69 -0.80
N GLU A 106 -18.77 -19.99 0.47
CA GLU A 106 -18.23 -18.97 1.36
C GLU A 106 -17.16 -18.24 0.58
N PHE A 107 -17.46 -16.99 0.23
CA PHE A 107 -16.58 -16.13 -0.52
C PHE A 107 -15.25 -16.07 0.22
N LYS A 108 -14.26 -16.81 -0.30
CA LYS A 108 -12.84 -16.56 -0.08
C LYS A 108 -12.34 -15.83 -1.32
N PRO A 109 -12.71 -14.54 -1.55
CA PRO A 109 -11.94 -13.70 -2.46
C PRO A 109 -10.51 -13.86 -1.98
N ASP A 110 -9.63 -14.33 -2.85
CA ASP A 110 -8.39 -15.02 -2.49
C ASP A 110 -7.92 -14.57 -1.11
N PHE A 111 -8.28 -15.34 -0.06
CA PHE A 111 -8.40 -14.76 1.30
C PHE A 111 -7.08 -14.11 1.71
N LEU A 112 -5.99 -14.65 1.19
CA LEU A 112 -4.64 -14.13 1.28
C LEU A 112 -4.46 -12.78 0.58
N ALA A 113 -5.04 -12.53 -0.59
CA ALA A 113 -5.02 -11.23 -1.28
C ALA A 113 -5.86 -10.18 -0.55
N LEU A 114 -7.05 -10.52 -0.03
CA LEU A 114 -7.82 -9.57 0.79
C LEU A 114 -7.20 -9.34 2.17
N VAL A 115 -6.63 -10.38 2.79
CA VAL A 115 -5.86 -10.26 4.03
C VAL A 115 -4.61 -9.45 3.78
N ALA A 116 -3.87 -9.69 2.70
CA ALA A 116 -2.71 -8.90 2.30
C ALA A 116 -3.11 -7.45 2.00
N LEU A 117 -4.24 -7.21 1.34
CA LEU A 117 -4.78 -5.87 1.12
C LEU A 117 -5.15 -5.17 2.42
N ARG A 118 -5.90 -5.82 3.31
CA ARG A 118 -6.24 -5.27 4.64
C ARG A 118 -5.00 -5.07 5.51
N ARG A 119 -4.04 -5.98 5.42
CA ARG A 119 -2.76 -5.95 6.13
C ARG A 119 -1.88 -4.81 5.64
N ASN A 120 -1.74 -4.65 4.32
CA ASN A 120 -0.99 -3.56 3.70
C ASN A 120 -1.65 -2.22 3.98
N TYR A 121 -2.98 -2.14 3.90
CA TYR A 121 -3.75 -0.96 4.27
C TYR A 121 -3.51 -0.57 5.74
N ARG A 122 -3.65 -1.55 6.64
CA ARG A 122 -3.44 -1.36 8.07
C ARG A 122 -1.99 -1.01 8.38
N LEU A 123 -1.03 -1.61 7.68
CA LEU A 123 0.38 -1.32 7.84
C LEU A 123 0.71 0.10 7.38
N HIS A 124 0.18 0.53 6.23
CA HIS A 124 0.36 1.89 5.73
C HIS A 124 -0.26 2.93 6.67
N SER A 125 -1.50 2.71 7.11
CA SER A 125 -2.16 3.56 8.09
C SER A 125 -1.38 3.63 9.41
N LEU A 126 -0.83 2.50 9.89
CA LEU A 126 0.01 2.47 11.09
C LEU A 126 1.30 3.25 10.89
N ILE A 127 1.98 3.13 9.74
CA ILE A 127 3.20 3.87 9.43
C ILE A 127 2.94 5.38 9.43
N LEU A 128 1.84 5.83 8.82
CA LEU A 128 1.45 7.25 8.84
C LEU A 128 1.23 7.75 10.28
N SER A 129 0.53 6.96 11.11
CA SER A 129 0.33 7.30 12.52
C SER A 129 1.62 7.26 13.34
N VAL A 130 2.60 6.42 12.96
CA VAL A 130 3.94 6.44 13.57
C VAL A 130 4.65 7.73 13.22
N ASP A 131 4.63 8.15 11.96
CA ASP A 131 5.26 9.39 11.51
C ASP A 131 4.65 10.61 12.22
N GLU A 132 3.32 10.64 12.36
CA GLU A 132 2.60 11.67 13.12
C GLU A 132 3.02 11.66 14.60
N ALA A 133 3.04 10.50 15.24
CA ALA A 133 3.47 10.38 16.64
C ALA A 133 4.93 10.78 16.85
N LEU A 134 5.82 10.50 15.90
CA LEU A 134 7.21 10.95 15.93
C LEU A 134 7.32 12.47 15.78
N ALA A 135 6.54 13.08 14.88
CA ALA A 135 6.50 14.53 14.70
C ALA A 135 6.01 15.26 15.97
N GLU A 136 5.04 14.67 16.68
CA GLU A 136 4.54 15.15 17.96
C GLU A 136 5.46 14.82 19.15
N SER A 137 6.60 14.16 18.93
CA SER A 137 7.49 13.65 19.99
C SER A 137 6.79 12.68 20.97
N ASN A 138 5.70 12.05 20.56
CA ASN A 138 4.98 11.02 21.32
C ASN A 138 5.60 9.63 21.07
N PHE A 139 6.85 9.47 21.50
CA PHE A 139 7.65 8.28 21.21
C PHE A 139 7.06 6.99 21.80
N ALA A 140 6.35 7.07 22.92
CA ALA A 140 5.69 5.93 23.53
C ALA A 140 4.54 5.38 22.67
N LEU A 141 3.77 6.27 22.03
CA LEU A 141 2.75 5.88 21.06
C LEU A 141 3.39 5.32 19.79
N ALA A 142 4.42 5.98 19.26
CA ALA A 142 5.15 5.53 18.08
C ALA A 142 5.66 4.09 18.25
N LEU A 143 6.25 3.74 19.39
CA LEU A 143 6.71 2.38 19.69
C LEU A 143 5.57 1.36 19.71
N LYS A 144 4.42 1.69 20.31
CA LYS A 144 3.24 0.80 20.32
C LYS A 144 2.70 0.56 18.91
N LEU A 145 2.65 1.60 18.09
CA LEU A 145 2.20 1.50 16.70
C LEU A 145 3.19 0.68 15.85
N LEU A 146 4.50 0.85 16.08
CA LEU A 146 5.54 0.04 15.45
C LEU A 146 5.45 -1.44 15.84
N ASP A 147 5.16 -1.76 17.11
CA ASP A 147 4.92 -3.14 17.54
C ASP A 147 3.72 -3.76 16.81
N LEU A 148 2.68 -2.98 16.53
CA LEU A 148 1.53 -3.43 15.74
C LEU A 148 1.90 -3.58 14.26
N ALA A 149 2.69 -2.66 13.71
CA ALA A 149 3.15 -2.69 12.33
C ALA A 149 4.02 -3.93 12.06
N GLU A 150 5.00 -4.23 12.92
CA GLU A 150 5.90 -5.37 12.76
C GLU A 150 5.17 -6.73 12.83
N ARG A 151 4.11 -6.85 13.64
CA ARG A 151 3.24 -8.04 13.65
C ARG A 151 2.52 -8.26 12.33
N LEU A 152 2.40 -7.22 11.52
CA LEU A 152 1.81 -7.24 10.19
C LEU A 152 2.88 -7.26 9.09
N VAL A 153 4.16 -7.50 9.37
CA VAL A 153 5.21 -7.62 8.34
C VAL A 153 5.61 -9.08 8.20
N ASP A 154 5.72 -9.58 6.97
CA ASP A 154 6.16 -10.97 6.77
C ASP A 154 7.65 -11.06 7.04
N HIS A 155 8.10 -12.16 7.65
CA HIS A 155 9.52 -12.32 7.97
C HIS A 155 10.42 -12.29 6.72
N SER A 156 9.88 -12.61 5.54
CA SER A 156 10.56 -12.47 4.25
C SER A 156 10.77 -11.02 3.80
N GLU A 157 10.00 -10.06 4.33
CA GLU A 157 10.07 -8.64 3.97
C GLU A 157 11.00 -7.83 4.88
N LEU A 158 11.56 -8.43 5.93
CA LEU A 158 12.51 -7.75 6.83
C LEU A 158 13.79 -7.28 6.11
N SER A 159 14.13 -7.89 4.98
CA SER A 159 15.24 -7.52 4.09
C SER A 159 14.87 -6.48 3.03
N SER A 160 13.58 -6.15 2.91
CA SER A 160 13.07 -5.20 1.93
C SER A 160 13.23 -3.75 2.40
N ASP A 161 12.98 -2.81 1.50
CA ASP A 161 12.99 -1.38 1.81
C ASP A 161 12.02 -1.01 2.94
N LEU A 162 10.92 -1.75 3.07
CA LEU A 162 9.96 -1.60 4.15
C LEU A 162 10.56 -2.01 5.49
N GLY A 163 11.26 -3.16 5.54
CA GLY A 163 11.95 -3.63 6.75
C GLY A 163 13.00 -2.64 7.24
N PHE A 164 13.82 -2.10 6.34
CA PHE A 164 14.77 -1.04 6.69
C PHE A 164 14.07 0.25 7.13
N SER A 165 12.92 0.59 6.53
CA SER A 165 12.16 1.79 6.89
C SER A 165 11.58 1.71 8.29
N LEU A 166 10.95 0.59 8.64
CA LEU A 166 10.47 0.33 10.01
C LEU A 166 11.62 0.32 11.02
N GLY A 167 12.75 -0.29 10.68
CA GLY A 167 13.96 -0.29 11.52
C GLY A 167 14.47 1.11 11.84
N LYS A 168 14.44 2.03 10.87
CA LYS A 168 14.82 3.44 11.10
C LYS A 168 13.82 4.15 12.00
N LEU A 169 12.51 4.02 11.73
CA LEU A 169 11.46 4.63 12.54
C LEU A 169 11.54 4.16 14.00
N ARG A 170 11.80 2.86 14.20
CA ARG A 170 11.98 2.28 15.54
C ARG A 170 13.23 2.78 16.23
N ALA A 171 14.36 2.87 15.52
CA ALA A 171 15.57 3.46 16.08
C ALA A 171 15.34 4.91 16.52
N GLN A 172 14.67 5.72 15.71
CA GLN A 172 14.32 7.11 16.04
C GLN A 172 13.41 7.20 17.27
N ALA A 173 12.36 6.36 17.32
CA ALA A 173 11.45 6.29 18.46
C ALA A 173 12.18 5.90 19.75
N CYS A 174 13.09 4.92 19.70
CA CYS A 174 13.88 4.51 20.86
C CYS A 174 14.84 5.61 21.32
N ILE A 175 15.50 6.33 20.39
CA ILE A 175 16.39 7.45 20.73
C ILE A 175 15.59 8.56 21.42
N GLY A 176 14.44 8.95 20.85
CA GLY A 176 13.56 9.97 21.42
C GLY A 176 12.99 9.59 22.78
N ASN A 177 12.69 8.31 22.99
CA ASN A 177 12.21 7.78 24.28
C ASN A 177 13.33 7.48 25.29
N HIS A 178 14.56 7.95 25.05
CA HIS A 178 15.75 7.69 25.88
C HIS A 178 16.10 6.20 26.09
N ALA A 179 15.59 5.31 25.25
CA ALA A 179 15.86 3.87 25.27
C ALA A 179 17.11 3.51 24.43
N LYS A 180 18.27 4.08 24.80
CA LYS A 180 19.52 4.00 24.01
C LYS A 180 19.96 2.57 23.70
N LEU A 181 19.85 1.64 24.66
CA LEU A 181 20.24 0.25 24.48
C LEU A 181 19.39 -0.43 23.40
N ASP A 182 18.08 -0.20 23.40
CA ASP A 182 17.16 -0.81 22.44
C ASP A 182 17.30 -0.18 21.06
N ALA A 183 17.59 1.13 20.99
CA ALA A 183 17.96 1.78 19.73
C ALA A 183 19.19 1.11 19.09
N LEU A 184 20.27 0.89 19.88
CA LEU A 184 21.50 0.27 19.38
C LEU A 184 21.28 -1.17 18.88
N LYS A 185 20.47 -1.97 19.60
CA LYS A 185 20.13 -3.33 19.15
C LYS A 185 19.44 -3.33 17.78
N VAL A 186 18.46 -2.45 17.59
CA VAL A 186 17.73 -2.31 16.32
C VAL A 186 18.69 -1.86 15.22
N ILE A 187 19.51 -0.86 15.50
CA ILE A 187 20.47 -0.31 14.54
C ILE A 187 21.49 -1.36 14.11
N ASP A 188 22.11 -2.08 15.05
CA ASP A 188 23.14 -3.08 14.74
C ASP A 188 22.56 -4.28 13.97
N PHE A 189 21.33 -4.69 14.29
CA PHE A 189 20.62 -5.72 13.53
C PHE A 189 20.47 -5.33 12.05
N HIS A 190 19.91 -4.14 11.76
CA HIS A 190 19.71 -3.69 10.39
C HIS A 190 21.01 -3.29 9.69
N LEU A 191 22.03 -2.82 10.42
CA LEU A 191 23.35 -2.53 9.87
C LEU A 191 24.03 -3.81 9.36
N ASN A 192 24.04 -4.88 10.18
CA ASN A 192 24.57 -6.17 9.78
C ASN A 192 23.83 -6.74 8.57
N HIS A 193 22.50 -6.59 8.56
CA HIS A 193 21.68 -7.03 7.44
C HIS A 193 21.94 -6.24 6.16
N ALA A 194 22.07 -4.91 6.24
CA ALA A 194 22.39 -4.05 5.10
C ALA A 194 23.76 -4.40 4.49
N TYR A 195 24.75 -4.75 5.32
CA TYR A 195 26.03 -5.26 4.85
C TYR A 195 25.90 -6.60 4.12
N ALA A 196 25.12 -7.54 4.67
CA ALA A 196 24.93 -8.86 4.06
C ALA A 196 24.25 -8.79 2.68
N VAL A 197 23.33 -7.83 2.49
CA VAL A 197 22.59 -7.65 1.22
C VAL A 197 23.27 -6.65 0.26
N GLY A 198 24.37 -6.00 0.68
CA GLY A 198 25.10 -5.04 -0.16
C GLY A 198 24.37 -3.71 -0.38
N ARG A 199 23.58 -3.24 0.60
CA ARG A 199 22.78 -2.01 0.54
C ARG A 199 23.51 -0.83 1.18
N ASP A 200 24.48 -0.27 0.47
CA ASP A 200 25.36 0.81 0.96
C ASP A 200 24.59 2.08 1.38
N ASP A 201 23.45 2.36 0.75
CA ASP A 201 22.56 3.47 1.10
C ASP A 201 22.01 3.31 2.53
N GLN A 202 21.58 2.11 2.89
CA GLN A 202 21.06 1.81 4.22
C GLN A 202 22.17 1.74 5.26
N VAL A 203 23.34 1.19 4.91
CA VAL A 203 24.52 1.19 5.80
C VAL A 203 24.87 2.60 6.28
N ARG A 204 24.92 3.57 5.36
CA ARG A 204 25.21 4.98 5.72
C ARG A 204 24.15 5.55 6.67
N ARG A 205 22.87 5.30 6.41
CA ARG A 205 21.74 5.78 7.22
C ARG A 205 21.78 5.22 8.64
N PHE A 206 21.99 3.91 8.80
CA PHE A 206 22.06 3.29 10.13
C PHE A 206 23.31 3.70 10.90
N LYS A 207 24.46 3.96 10.26
CA LYS A 207 25.63 4.55 10.92
C LYS A 207 25.35 5.95 11.49
N MET A 208 24.58 6.77 10.75
CA MET A 208 24.19 8.09 11.23
C MET A 208 23.28 8.01 12.46
N LEU A 209 22.28 7.11 12.44
CA LEU A 209 21.42 6.84 13.60
C LEU A 209 22.24 6.30 14.79
N ARG A 210 23.24 5.45 14.54
CA ARG A 210 24.13 4.93 15.58
C ARG A 210 24.90 6.04 16.30
N SER A 211 25.41 7.02 15.55
CA SER A 211 26.07 8.20 16.10
C SER A 211 25.13 8.99 17.02
N GLN A 212 23.89 9.23 16.58
CA GLN A 212 22.86 9.93 17.35
C GLN A 212 22.46 9.21 18.64
N ALA A 213 22.50 7.87 18.65
CA ALA A 213 22.22 7.10 19.86
C ALA A 213 23.31 7.26 20.94
N TYR A 214 24.55 7.60 20.54
CA TYR A 214 25.66 7.82 21.48
C TYR A 214 25.75 9.25 22.01
N SER A 215 25.27 10.25 21.28
CA SER A 215 25.04 11.61 21.81
C SER A 215 23.98 11.60 22.91
#